data_AF-A0A7C9EGH5-F1
#
_entry.id   AF-A0A7C9EGH5-F1
#
_cell.length_a   1.000
_cell.length_b   1.000
_cell.length_c   1.000
_cell.angle_alpha   90.00
_cell.angle_beta   90.00
_cell.angle_gamma   90.00
#
_symmetry.space_group_name_H-M   'P 1'
#
loop_
_entity.id
_entity.type
_entity.pdbx_description
1 polymer ?
#
loop_
_entity_poly.entity_id
_entity_poly.type
_entity_poly.pdbx_seq_one_letter_code
_entity_poly.pdbx_strand_id
1 'polypeptide(L)'
;KLKHLAVLGKLPKLKSLTIDGQWSASVEGLSSDLEYIENTTMSGSCSGVRAFGSEDSFFPSLEKLELCNLPKLKGWWSGDNNSDQEDGRLLPAFPRLSHLHIARCPNLVSIPLCPTMEDLEIWNCNVNLRIMESIESGNSKLRRVSTQSMALLMAALPMEAFQGLNRMFIQCDWKLEKLSEFEGVFRWCSSSLQELEIDDCPLKSVTGGLEHLTALESLRLRSFPSLSEAGEGVEDDGMPWRCLHSLRSLELRGIRNMVKLPNGMRYLTTL
;
A
#
# COMPACT_ATOMS: atom_id res chain seq x y z
N LYS A 1 -11.46 -6.72 28.82
CA LYS A 1 -10.70 -6.07 27.71
C LYS A 1 -10.19 -7.18 26.80
N LEU A 2 -10.79 -7.36 25.61
CA LEU A 2 -10.45 -8.44 24.69
C LEU A 2 -9.05 -8.20 24.12
N LYS A 3 -8.09 -9.07 24.46
CA LYS A 3 -6.73 -9.04 23.94
C LYS A 3 -6.54 -9.84 22.65
N HIS A 4 -7.48 -10.75 22.36
CA HIS A 4 -7.45 -11.68 21.23
C HIS A 4 -8.85 -11.94 20.68
N LEU A 5 -8.96 -12.13 19.37
CA LEU A 5 -10.19 -12.46 18.61
C LEU A 5 -10.18 -13.92 18.11
N ALA A 6 -9.66 -14.84 18.93
CA ALA A 6 -9.37 -16.25 18.59
C ALA A 6 -10.59 -17.11 18.15
N VAL A 7 -11.80 -16.57 18.12
CA VAL A 7 -13.03 -17.29 17.74
C VAL A 7 -13.40 -17.09 16.27
N LEU A 8 -12.90 -16.04 15.61
CA LEU A 8 -13.35 -15.69 14.26
C LEU A 8 -12.67 -16.51 13.15
N GLY A 9 -11.43 -16.97 13.36
CA GLY A 9 -10.62 -17.68 12.37
C GLY A 9 -11.24 -18.94 11.75
N LYS A 10 -12.23 -19.52 12.44
CA LYS A 10 -12.94 -20.74 12.04
C LYS A 10 -14.28 -20.47 11.36
N LEU A 11 -14.53 -19.27 10.84
CA LEU A 11 -15.74 -18.95 10.08
C LEU A 11 -15.52 -19.23 8.57
N PRO A 12 -15.84 -20.42 8.06
CA PRO A 12 -15.45 -20.83 6.70
C PRO A 12 -16.15 -20.05 5.59
N LYS A 13 -17.28 -19.39 5.91
CA LYS A 13 -18.09 -18.62 4.95
C LYS A 13 -17.91 -17.11 5.09
N LEU A 14 -17.08 -16.64 6.02
CA LEU A 14 -16.88 -15.21 6.20
C LEU A 14 -16.12 -14.65 5.00
N LYS A 15 -16.73 -13.68 4.31
CA LYS A 15 -16.16 -13.01 3.13
C LYS A 15 -15.60 -11.63 3.43
N SER A 16 -16.14 -10.95 4.44
CA SER A 16 -15.70 -9.62 4.82
C SER A 16 -15.58 -9.54 6.33
N LEU A 17 -14.44 -9.03 6.80
CA LEU A 17 -14.15 -8.78 8.19
C LEU A 17 -13.66 -7.34 8.34
N THR A 18 -14.39 -6.56 9.13
CA THR A 18 -13.98 -5.21 9.53
C THR A 18 -13.78 -5.21 11.04
N ILE A 19 -12.58 -4.82 11.48
CA ILE A 19 -12.25 -4.62 12.88
C ILE A 19 -11.94 -3.13 13.04
N ASP A 20 -12.87 -2.39 13.61
CA ASP A 20 -12.71 -0.97 13.89
C ASP A 20 -12.62 -0.73 15.40
N GLY A 21 -11.48 -0.20 15.83
CA GLY A 21 -11.28 0.26 17.19
C GLY A 21 -11.92 1.63 17.41
N GLN A 22 -12.36 1.91 18.64
CA GLN A 22 -12.80 3.25 18.97
C GLN A 22 -11.60 4.20 19.04
N TRP A 23 -11.46 5.07 18.04
CA TRP A 23 -10.54 6.20 18.11
C TRP A 23 -11.13 7.28 19.03
N SER A 24 -10.61 7.37 20.26
CA SER A 24 -10.91 8.51 21.15
C SER A 24 -9.72 9.45 21.18
N ALA A 25 -9.88 10.65 20.60
CA ALA A 25 -8.90 11.73 20.72
C ALA A 25 -8.82 12.32 22.14
N SER A 26 -9.71 11.91 23.05
CA SER A 26 -9.89 12.55 24.37
C SER A 26 -9.74 11.61 25.57
N VAL A 27 -9.49 10.32 25.36
CA VAL A 27 -9.32 9.38 26.48
C VAL A 27 -8.37 8.25 26.08
N GLU A 28 -7.14 8.26 26.61
CA GLU A 28 -6.13 7.19 26.46
C GLU A 28 -6.58 5.81 27.01
N GLY A 29 -7.81 5.70 27.54
CA GLY A 29 -8.31 4.54 28.29
C GLY A 29 -9.24 3.58 27.54
N LEU A 30 -9.80 3.95 26.38
CA LEU A 30 -10.80 3.16 25.64
C LEU A 30 -10.30 2.53 24.33
N SER A 31 -9.02 2.72 24.01
CA SER A 31 -8.39 2.03 22.89
C SER A 31 -8.59 0.52 23.01
N SER A 32 -8.97 -0.14 21.92
CA SER A 32 -9.00 -1.60 21.82
C SER A 32 -7.67 -2.17 22.33
N ASP A 33 -7.71 -3.00 23.39
CA ASP A 33 -6.53 -3.68 23.94
C ASP A 33 -6.09 -4.90 23.09
N LEU A 34 -6.52 -4.93 21.84
CA LEU A 34 -6.24 -6.00 20.88
C LEU A 34 -4.79 -5.89 20.44
N GLU A 35 -3.94 -6.78 20.93
CA GLU A 35 -2.54 -6.85 20.53
C GLU A 35 -2.32 -7.82 19.37
N TYR A 36 -3.13 -8.88 19.32
CA TYR A 36 -3.07 -9.90 18.28
C TYR A 36 -4.48 -10.38 17.98
N ILE A 37 -4.78 -10.64 16.70
CA ILE A 37 -6.11 -11.11 16.30
C ILE A 37 -6.29 -12.57 16.70
N GLU A 38 -5.22 -13.37 16.67
CA GLU A 38 -5.25 -14.75 17.17
C GLU A 38 -4.10 -15.07 18.11
N ASN A 39 -4.39 -15.97 19.06
CA ASN A 39 -3.42 -16.53 19.97
C ASN A 39 -3.12 -17.97 19.53
N THR A 40 -1.89 -18.25 19.10
CA THR A 40 -1.48 -19.59 18.63
C THR A 40 -1.16 -20.56 19.78
N THR A 41 -1.67 -20.35 20.99
CA THR A 41 -1.54 -21.32 22.09
C THR A 41 -2.70 -22.33 22.07
N MET A 42 -2.64 -23.32 21.19
CA MET A 42 -3.31 -24.64 21.21
C MET A 42 -3.09 -25.21 19.79
N SER A 43 -2.49 -26.37 19.49
CA SER A 43 -2.11 -27.58 20.22
C SER A 43 -1.04 -28.27 19.35
N GLY A 44 -0.22 -29.14 19.95
CA GLY A 44 0.98 -29.71 19.37
C GLY A 44 0.87 -30.41 18.01
N SER A 45 2.04 -30.56 17.39
CA SER A 45 2.37 -31.29 16.16
C SER A 45 1.99 -30.63 14.83
N CYS A 46 2.76 -29.60 14.47
CA CYS A 46 3.04 -29.31 13.06
C CYS A 46 4.56 -29.40 12.79
N SER A 47 5.16 -30.54 13.13
CA SER A 47 6.33 -31.03 12.41
C SER A 47 5.82 -31.77 11.19
N GLY A 48 5.77 -31.10 10.05
CA GLY A 48 5.37 -31.70 8.79
C GLY A 48 4.98 -30.63 7.78
N VAL A 49 5.77 -30.53 6.72
CA VAL A 49 5.46 -29.78 5.50
C VAL A 49 4.01 -30.07 5.10
N ARG A 50 3.12 -29.05 5.15
CA ARG A 50 1.73 -29.18 4.69
C ARG A 50 1.46 -28.14 3.62
N ALA A 51 1.08 -28.65 2.45
CA ALA A 51 0.79 -27.87 1.26
C ALA A 51 -0.36 -26.87 1.46
N PHE A 52 -0.35 -25.82 0.64
CA PHE A 52 -1.45 -24.90 0.41
C PHE A 52 -2.77 -25.68 0.22
N GLY A 53 -3.77 -25.42 1.08
CA GLY A 53 -5.13 -25.95 0.91
C GLY A 53 -5.61 -27.00 1.92
N SER A 54 -4.90 -27.27 3.02
CA SER A 54 -5.46 -28.09 4.12
C SER A 54 -6.40 -27.29 5.03
N GLU A 55 -7.30 -27.98 5.73
CA GLU A 55 -8.42 -27.50 6.56
C GLU A 55 -8.03 -26.56 7.73
N ASP A 56 -6.76 -26.15 7.81
CA ASP A 56 -6.18 -25.26 8.81
C ASP A 56 -5.96 -23.81 8.30
N SER A 57 -6.45 -23.47 7.10
CA SER A 57 -6.42 -22.08 6.60
C SER A 57 -7.40 -21.18 7.35
N PHE A 58 -6.90 -20.08 7.91
CA PHE A 58 -7.70 -19.10 8.62
C PHE A 58 -8.51 -18.26 7.63
N PHE A 59 -9.84 -18.24 7.82
CA PHE A 59 -10.79 -17.60 6.91
C PHE A 59 -10.60 -17.96 5.42
N PRO A 60 -10.86 -19.21 5.01
CA PRO A 60 -10.63 -19.68 3.63
C PRO A 60 -11.46 -18.93 2.56
N SER A 61 -12.51 -18.23 2.97
CA SER A 61 -13.39 -17.46 2.10
C SER A 61 -13.25 -15.94 2.23
N LEU A 62 -12.30 -15.42 3.01
CA LEU A 62 -12.18 -13.98 3.23
C LEU A 62 -11.70 -13.29 1.95
N GLU A 63 -12.51 -12.37 1.46
CA GLU A 63 -12.27 -11.55 0.26
C GLU A 63 -11.89 -10.12 0.64
N LYS A 64 -12.43 -9.62 1.77
CA LYS A 64 -12.23 -8.24 2.24
C LYS A 64 -11.82 -8.20 3.72
N LEU A 65 -10.73 -7.49 4.03
CA LEU A 65 -10.26 -7.28 5.39
C LEU A 65 -10.00 -5.79 5.63
N GLU A 66 -10.61 -5.23 6.68
CA GLU A 66 -10.41 -3.85 7.11
C GLU A 66 -9.97 -3.81 8.58
N LEU A 67 -8.86 -3.13 8.86
CA LEU A 67 -8.32 -2.91 10.19
C LEU A 67 -8.21 -1.40 10.43
N CYS A 68 -9.03 -0.87 11.33
CA CYS A 68 -9.11 0.57 11.58
C CYS A 68 -8.88 0.86 13.06
N ASN A 69 -8.07 1.88 13.36
CA ASN A 69 -7.94 2.44 14.72
C ASN A 69 -7.52 1.41 15.78
N LEU A 70 -6.56 0.52 15.46
CA LEU A 70 -6.06 -0.52 16.36
C LEU A 70 -4.62 -0.18 16.83
N PRO A 71 -4.44 0.73 17.79
CA PRO A 71 -3.11 1.24 18.13
C PRO A 71 -2.25 0.24 18.89
N LYS A 72 -2.81 -0.82 19.46
CA LYS A 72 -2.05 -1.86 20.17
C LYS A 72 -1.80 -3.11 19.33
N LEU A 73 -2.41 -3.21 18.14
CA LEU A 73 -2.27 -4.38 17.28
C LEU A 73 -0.82 -4.45 16.78
N LYS A 74 -0.12 -5.53 17.14
CA LYS A 74 1.28 -5.76 16.79
C LYS A 74 1.41 -6.67 15.56
N GLY A 75 0.54 -7.65 15.44
CA GLY A 75 0.58 -8.62 14.36
C GLY A 75 -0.68 -9.45 14.35
N TRP A 76 -0.79 -10.31 13.34
CA TRP A 76 -1.95 -11.19 13.23
C TRP A 76 -1.94 -12.31 14.27
N TRP A 77 -0.76 -12.90 14.54
CA TRP A 77 -0.54 -14.00 15.47
C TRP A 77 0.43 -13.65 16.60
N SER A 78 0.11 -14.11 17.81
CA SER A 78 1.01 -14.08 18.96
C SER A 78 1.85 -15.36 19.02
N GLY A 79 2.91 -15.48 18.21
CA GLY A 79 3.89 -16.57 18.27
C GLY A 79 5.26 -16.07 18.75
N ASP A 80 5.95 -16.83 19.60
CA ASP A 80 7.27 -16.48 20.17
C ASP A 80 8.29 -16.17 19.06
N ASN A 81 8.64 -14.89 18.91
CA ASN A 81 9.67 -14.38 18.01
C ASN A 81 11.09 -14.62 18.57
N ASN A 82 11.41 -15.84 19.00
CA ASN A 82 12.71 -16.13 19.63
C ASN A 82 13.49 -17.27 18.97
N SER A 83 13.31 -17.48 17.67
CA SER A 83 14.29 -18.23 16.90
C SER A 83 14.60 -17.49 15.61
N ASP A 84 15.85 -17.04 15.51
CA ASP A 84 16.58 -16.71 14.28
C ASP A 84 16.67 -17.93 13.34
N GLN A 85 15.55 -18.60 13.07
CA GLN A 85 15.47 -19.72 12.16
C GLN A 85 14.71 -19.29 10.92
N GLU A 86 15.48 -19.17 9.83
CA GLU A 86 15.05 -19.21 8.43
C GLU A 86 14.37 -20.54 8.05
N ASP A 87 13.62 -21.16 8.96
CA ASP A 87 12.83 -22.33 8.65
C ASP A 87 11.49 -21.85 8.10
N GLY A 88 11.21 -22.19 6.84
CA GLY A 88 9.98 -21.96 6.09
C GLY A 88 8.72 -22.57 6.73
N ARG A 89 8.39 -22.12 7.95
CA ARG A 89 7.08 -22.26 8.55
C ARG A 89 6.16 -21.40 7.71
N LEU A 90 5.41 -22.05 6.82
CA LEU A 90 4.37 -21.45 6.01
C LEU A 90 3.46 -20.64 6.95
N LEU A 91 3.63 -19.32 6.92
CA LEU A 91 2.76 -18.42 7.65
C LEU A 91 1.35 -18.62 7.10
N PRO A 92 0.31 -18.57 7.96
CA PRO A 92 -1.06 -18.63 7.49
C PRO A 92 -1.27 -17.65 6.34
N ALA A 93 -2.02 -18.07 5.33
CA ALA A 93 -2.32 -17.25 4.16
C ALA A 93 -3.82 -16.94 4.13
N PHE A 94 -4.17 -15.79 3.57
CA PHE A 94 -5.52 -15.49 3.14
C PHE A 94 -5.66 -15.82 1.65
N PRO A 95 -6.14 -17.04 1.30
CA PRO A 95 -6.08 -17.53 -0.08
C PRO A 95 -6.96 -16.70 -1.05
N ARG A 96 -7.97 -16.00 -0.55
CA ARG A 96 -8.98 -15.28 -1.34
C ARG A 96 -9.02 -13.77 -1.10
N LEU A 97 -8.13 -13.24 -0.26
CA LEU A 97 -8.19 -11.83 0.09
C LEU A 97 -7.78 -10.97 -1.10
N SER A 98 -8.74 -10.22 -1.64
CA SER A 98 -8.55 -9.32 -2.77
C SER A 98 -8.50 -7.86 -2.35
N HIS A 99 -9.11 -7.49 -1.21
CA HIS A 99 -9.09 -6.12 -0.69
C HIS A 99 -8.61 -6.07 0.76
N LEU A 100 -7.58 -5.25 1.00
CA LEU A 100 -6.99 -5.01 2.31
C LEU A 100 -6.95 -3.52 2.61
N HIS A 101 -7.63 -3.09 3.66
CA HIS A 101 -7.58 -1.73 4.18
C HIS A 101 -6.99 -1.73 5.59
N ILE A 102 -5.95 -0.93 5.82
CA ILE A 102 -5.32 -0.78 7.13
C ILE A 102 -5.16 0.70 7.43
N ALA A 103 -5.86 1.18 8.45
CA ALA A 103 -5.83 2.58 8.87
C ALA A 103 -5.53 2.71 10.36
N ARG A 104 -4.61 3.63 10.71
CA ARG A 104 -4.30 4.00 12.10
C ARG A 104 -3.94 2.79 12.97
N CYS A 105 -3.06 1.93 12.44
CA CYS A 105 -2.51 0.75 13.12
C CYS A 105 -0.98 0.90 13.31
N PRO A 106 -0.51 1.83 14.18
CA PRO A 106 0.91 2.21 14.30
C PRO A 106 1.86 1.11 14.78
N ASN A 107 1.36 0.09 15.48
CA ASN A 107 2.19 -0.99 16.02
C ASN A 107 2.19 -2.25 15.16
N LEU A 108 1.39 -2.28 14.09
CA LEU A 108 1.26 -3.45 13.23
C LEU A 108 2.53 -3.61 12.38
N VAL A 109 3.25 -4.71 12.57
CA VAL A 109 4.51 -4.98 11.84
C VAL A 109 4.34 -5.98 10.70
N SER A 110 3.33 -6.83 10.74
CA SER A 110 3.15 -7.84 9.69
C SER A 110 1.69 -8.21 9.46
N ILE A 111 1.38 -8.48 8.20
CA ILE A 111 0.14 -9.07 7.74
C ILE A 111 0.43 -10.42 7.07
N PRO A 112 -0.48 -11.41 7.21
CA PRO A 112 -0.35 -12.73 6.61
C PRO A 112 -0.22 -12.74 5.09
N LEU A 113 0.09 -13.92 4.52
CA LEU A 113 0.30 -14.03 3.08
C LEU A 113 -0.98 -13.72 2.28
N CYS A 114 -0.92 -12.79 1.32
CA CYS A 114 -2.08 -12.35 0.52
C CYS A 114 -1.89 -12.59 -1.00
N PRO A 115 -1.91 -13.85 -1.49
CA PRO A 115 -1.58 -14.19 -2.88
C PRO A 115 -2.56 -13.66 -3.94
N THR A 116 -3.77 -13.24 -3.54
CA THR A 116 -4.83 -12.80 -4.44
C THR A 116 -5.17 -11.32 -4.30
N MET A 117 -4.30 -10.55 -3.64
CA MET A 117 -4.51 -9.13 -3.36
C MET A 117 -4.60 -8.32 -4.65
N GLU A 118 -5.70 -7.59 -4.82
CA GLU A 118 -5.97 -6.71 -5.97
C GLU A 118 -6.00 -5.23 -5.57
N ASP A 119 -6.39 -4.96 -4.33
CA ASP A 119 -6.60 -3.61 -3.80
C ASP A 119 -6.03 -3.48 -2.39
N LEU A 120 -5.15 -2.49 -2.21
CA LEU A 120 -4.45 -2.24 -0.97
C LEU A 120 -4.56 -0.78 -0.57
N GLU A 121 -5.06 -0.51 0.63
CA GLU A 121 -5.13 0.81 1.21
C GLU A 121 -4.40 0.86 2.55
N ILE A 122 -3.39 1.71 2.69
CA ILE A 122 -2.62 1.83 3.94
C ILE A 122 -2.49 3.29 4.40
N TRP A 123 -2.98 3.54 5.61
CA TRP A 123 -3.08 4.88 6.21
C TRP A 123 -2.59 4.88 7.66
N ASN A 124 -1.75 5.82 8.04
CA ASN A 124 -1.25 6.05 9.40
C ASN A 124 -0.76 4.78 10.10
N CYS A 125 0.02 3.96 9.39
CA CYS A 125 0.54 2.68 9.87
C CYS A 125 2.04 2.74 10.14
N ASN A 126 2.57 1.66 10.72
CA ASN A 126 4.00 1.50 10.94
C ASN A 126 4.75 1.52 9.61
N VAL A 127 5.85 2.28 9.54
CA VAL A 127 6.73 2.31 8.35
C VAL A 127 7.45 0.99 8.10
N ASN A 128 7.54 0.10 9.10
CA ASN A 128 8.11 -1.24 8.98
C ASN A 128 7.04 -2.33 8.79
N LEU A 129 5.79 -1.96 8.50
CA LEU A 129 4.75 -2.91 8.14
C LEU A 129 5.23 -3.76 6.96
N ARG A 130 5.08 -5.07 7.05
CA ARG A 130 5.36 -6.02 5.96
C ARG A 130 4.10 -6.77 5.58
N ILE A 131 3.73 -6.72 4.31
CA ILE A 131 2.65 -7.53 3.74
C ILE A 131 3.34 -8.61 2.91
N MET A 132 3.27 -9.84 3.39
CA MET A 132 3.87 -10.93 2.62
C MET A 132 2.95 -11.25 1.45
N GLU A 133 3.45 -11.10 0.22
CA GLU A 133 2.76 -11.52 -0.99
C GLU A 133 3.43 -12.81 -1.50
N SER A 134 2.64 -13.74 -2.03
CA SER A 134 3.21 -14.87 -2.78
C SER A 134 3.69 -14.33 -4.12
N ILE A 135 4.99 -14.03 -4.22
CA ILE A 135 5.63 -13.66 -5.49
C ILE A 135 6.07 -14.93 -6.25
N GLU A 136 5.33 -16.03 -6.13
CA GLU A 136 5.59 -17.20 -6.95
C GLU A 136 5.31 -16.83 -8.42
N SER A 137 6.35 -16.42 -9.14
CA SER A 137 6.38 -16.15 -10.59
C SER A 137 5.84 -14.81 -11.11
N GLY A 138 6.13 -13.68 -10.43
CA GLY A 138 5.97 -12.33 -11.04
C GLY A 138 4.53 -11.93 -11.43
N ASN A 139 3.53 -12.69 -10.99
CA ASN A 139 2.13 -12.50 -11.35
C ASN A 139 1.34 -11.87 -10.20
N SER A 140 1.85 -10.75 -9.66
CA SER A 140 1.08 -9.99 -8.66
C SER A 140 -0.28 -9.60 -9.24
N LYS A 141 -1.32 -9.82 -8.44
CA LYS A 141 -2.69 -9.44 -8.79
C LYS A 141 -3.02 -8.01 -8.38
N LEU A 142 -2.08 -7.30 -7.75
CA LEU A 142 -2.27 -5.95 -7.29
C LEU A 142 -2.59 -5.03 -8.48
N ARG A 143 -3.71 -4.32 -8.40
CA ARG A 143 -4.19 -3.38 -9.42
C ARG A 143 -4.36 -1.98 -8.86
N ARG A 144 -4.67 -1.86 -7.58
CA ARG A 144 -4.88 -0.58 -6.91
C ARG A 144 -4.09 -0.50 -5.62
N VAL A 145 -3.41 0.62 -5.45
CA VAL A 145 -2.81 0.99 -4.16
C VAL A 145 -3.26 2.40 -3.80
N SER A 146 -3.58 2.56 -2.53
CA SER A 146 -3.73 3.86 -1.91
C SER A 146 -2.88 3.94 -0.66
N THR A 147 -2.08 5.00 -0.55
CA THR A 147 -1.19 5.19 0.58
C THR A 147 -1.04 6.66 0.92
N GLN A 148 -0.75 6.94 2.19
CA GLN A 148 -0.26 8.24 2.62
C GLN A 148 1.25 8.33 2.75
N SER A 149 1.96 7.26 2.42
CA SER A 149 3.41 7.24 2.45
C SER A 149 3.96 6.25 1.43
N MET A 150 4.70 6.77 0.45
CA MET A 150 5.42 5.93 -0.50
C MET A 150 6.52 5.11 0.17
N ALA A 151 7.19 5.68 1.18
CA ALA A 151 8.18 4.96 1.98
C ALA A 151 7.56 3.75 2.72
N LEU A 152 6.34 3.89 3.24
CA LEU A 152 5.62 2.77 3.83
C LEU A 152 5.31 1.71 2.77
N LEU A 153 4.84 2.12 1.59
CA LEU A 153 4.49 1.20 0.52
C LEU A 153 5.70 0.34 0.08
N MET A 154 6.89 0.95 -0.02
CA MET A 154 8.14 0.25 -0.31
C MET A 154 8.61 -0.71 0.78
N ALA A 155 8.26 -0.43 2.04
CA ALA A 155 8.57 -1.34 3.14
C ALA A 155 7.55 -2.49 3.24
N ALA A 156 6.30 -2.21 2.86
CA ALA A 156 5.19 -3.15 2.92
C ALA A 156 5.23 -4.19 1.82
N LEU A 157 5.64 -3.80 0.61
CA LEU A 157 5.57 -4.66 -0.56
C LEU A 157 6.93 -4.83 -1.26
N PRO A 158 7.18 -6.02 -1.83
CA PRO A 158 8.28 -6.22 -2.76
C PRO A 158 8.04 -5.42 -4.05
N MET A 159 9.11 -5.07 -4.75
CA MET A 159 9.04 -4.21 -5.95
C MET A 159 8.25 -4.84 -7.10
N GLU A 160 8.32 -6.16 -7.23
CA GLU A 160 7.65 -6.96 -8.25
C GLU A 160 6.11 -6.86 -8.13
N ALA A 161 5.59 -6.52 -6.96
CA ALA A 161 4.16 -6.33 -6.73
C ALA A 161 3.56 -5.20 -7.59
N PHE A 162 4.39 -4.22 -7.99
CA PHE A 162 3.91 -3.05 -8.73
C PHE A 162 3.80 -3.28 -10.24
N GLN A 163 4.28 -4.42 -10.76
CA GLN A 163 4.33 -4.66 -12.21
C GLN A 163 2.95 -4.58 -12.89
N GLY A 164 1.90 -5.07 -12.22
CA GLY A 164 0.52 -5.05 -12.73
C GLY A 164 -0.33 -3.88 -12.27
N LEU A 165 0.25 -2.90 -11.57
CA LEU A 165 -0.51 -1.85 -10.91
C LEU A 165 -1.17 -0.90 -11.91
N ASN A 166 -2.49 -0.75 -11.82
CA ASN A 166 -3.28 0.09 -12.71
C ASN A 166 -3.54 1.49 -12.13
N ARG A 167 -3.78 1.57 -10.82
CA ARG A 167 -4.13 2.81 -10.13
C ARG A 167 -3.30 3.02 -8.88
N MET A 168 -2.78 4.23 -8.74
CA MET A 168 -2.03 4.65 -7.56
C MET A 168 -2.63 5.96 -7.05
N PHE A 169 -3.02 5.96 -5.77
CA PHE A 169 -3.46 7.16 -5.07
C PHE A 169 -2.54 7.45 -3.89
N ILE A 170 -1.87 8.59 -3.93
CA ILE A 170 -0.99 9.07 -2.87
C ILE A 170 -1.64 10.30 -2.25
N GLN A 171 -1.87 10.29 -0.93
CA GLN A 171 -2.51 11.43 -0.27
C GLN A 171 -1.87 11.76 1.07
N CYS A 172 -1.63 13.05 1.32
CA CYS A 172 -1.07 13.54 2.58
C CYS A 172 0.32 12.94 2.92
N ASP A 173 1.09 12.53 1.91
CA ASP A 173 2.50 12.18 2.10
C ASP A 173 3.33 13.45 2.23
N TRP A 174 3.41 13.96 3.46
CA TRP A 174 4.11 15.20 3.80
C TRP A 174 5.64 15.13 3.62
N LYS A 175 6.19 13.97 3.26
CA LYS A 175 7.60 13.81 2.89
C LYS A 175 7.83 13.75 1.38
N LEU A 176 6.78 13.54 0.60
CA LEU A 176 6.87 13.42 -0.86
C LEU A 176 7.09 14.80 -1.51
N GLU A 177 8.36 15.21 -1.60
CA GLU A 177 8.76 16.43 -2.30
C GLU A 177 9.14 16.18 -3.76
N LYS A 178 9.65 14.98 -4.09
CA LYS A 178 10.14 14.64 -5.43
C LYS A 178 9.79 13.21 -5.80
N LEU A 179 9.33 12.98 -7.02
CA LEU A 179 9.04 11.61 -7.49
C LEU A 179 10.30 10.76 -7.71
N SER A 180 11.46 11.38 -7.98
CA SER A 180 12.74 10.71 -8.13
C SER A 180 13.15 9.85 -6.92
N GLU A 181 12.65 10.16 -5.73
CA GLU A 181 12.90 9.35 -4.52
C GLU A 181 12.28 7.96 -4.62
N PHE A 182 11.25 7.81 -5.46
CA PHE A 182 10.48 6.58 -5.65
C PHE A 182 10.54 6.09 -7.10
N GLU A 183 11.56 6.50 -7.86
CA GLU A 183 11.76 6.15 -9.27
C GLU A 183 11.65 4.64 -9.52
N GLY A 184 12.20 3.84 -8.61
CA GLY A 184 12.12 2.38 -8.68
C GLY A 184 10.68 1.89 -8.83
N VAL A 185 9.76 2.39 -8.01
CA VAL A 185 8.34 1.99 -8.05
C VAL A 185 7.71 2.37 -9.38
N PHE A 186 7.96 3.59 -9.87
CA PHE A 186 7.40 4.07 -11.15
C PHE A 186 7.94 3.31 -12.36
N ARG A 187 9.20 2.84 -12.32
CA ARG A 187 9.74 1.95 -13.36
C ARG A 187 9.03 0.61 -13.41
N TRP A 188 8.68 0.04 -12.24
CA TRP A 188 7.98 -1.24 -12.17
C TRP A 188 6.56 -1.16 -12.73
N CYS A 189 5.83 -0.07 -12.49
CA CYS A 189 4.49 0.14 -13.03
C CYS A 189 4.44 0.95 -14.36
N SER A 190 5.59 1.10 -15.04
CA SER A 190 5.77 1.96 -16.22
C SER A 190 4.78 1.73 -17.38
N SER A 191 4.41 0.46 -17.61
CA SER A 191 3.53 0.04 -18.71
C SER A 191 2.12 -0.36 -18.27
N SER A 192 1.85 -0.37 -16.97
CA SER A 192 0.58 -0.82 -16.40
C SER A 192 -0.22 0.30 -15.72
N LEU A 193 0.47 1.32 -15.17
CA LEU A 193 -0.19 2.39 -14.44
C LEU A 193 -0.94 3.32 -15.39
N GLN A 194 -2.26 3.36 -15.23
CA GLN A 194 -3.18 4.17 -16.05
C GLN A 194 -3.70 5.39 -15.28
N GLU A 195 -3.84 5.28 -13.95
CA GLU A 195 -4.32 6.38 -13.11
C GLU A 195 -3.33 6.67 -11.98
N LEU A 196 -2.83 7.90 -11.95
CA LEU A 196 -2.02 8.42 -10.86
C LEU A 196 -2.69 9.65 -10.27
N GLU A 197 -2.95 9.59 -8.97
CA GLU A 197 -3.49 10.70 -8.21
C GLU A 197 -2.57 11.02 -7.03
N ILE A 198 -2.15 12.27 -6.94
CA ILE A 198 -1.34 12.78 -5.84
C ILE A 198 -2.08 13.97 -5.24
N ASP A 199 -2.46 13.87 -3.98
CA ASP A 199 -3.27 14.86 -3.28
C ASP A 199 -2.63 15.30 -1.96
N ASP A 200 -2.65 16.60 -1.69
CA ASP A 200 -2.18 17.17 -0.42
C ASP A 200 -0.74 16.76 -0.04
N CYS A 201 0.14 16.67 -1.05
CA CYS A 201 1.57 16.35 -0.88
C CYS A 201 2.41 17.60 -1.21
N PRO A 202 3.54 17.85 -0.51
CA PRO A 202 4.42 18.99 -0.75
C PRO A 202 5.30 18.80 -2.01
N LEU A 203 4.74 18.25 -3.08
CA LEU A 203 5.44 17.89 -4.30
C LEU A 203 6.00 19.13 -5.02
N LYS A 204 7.32 19.16 -5.18
CA LYS A 204 8.07 20.23 -5.84
C LYS A 204 8.55 19.83 -7.23
N SER A 205 8.84 18.55 -7.44
CA SER A 205 9.27 18.01 -8.74
C SER A 205 8.62 16.67 -9.07
N VAL A 206 8.21 16.52 -10.33
CA VAL A 206 7.66 15.27 -10.90
C VAL A 206 8.68 14.48 -11.73
N THR A 207 9.91 15.01 -11.88
CA THR A 207 11.03 14.32 -12.51
C THR A 207 11.46 13.10 -11.70
N GLY A 208 11.97 12.07 -12.37
CA GLY A 208 12.32 10.77 -11.81
C GLY A 208 11.11 9.88 -11.56
N GLY A 209 9.94 10.21 -12.13
CA GLY A 209 8.69 9.49 -11.90
C GLY A 209 7.84 9.44 -13.15
N LEU A 210 7.31 10.59 -13.58
CA LEU A 210 6.35 10.65 -14.70
C LEU A 210 6.96 10.19 -16.03
N GLU A 211 8.26 10.40 -16.26
CA GLU A 211 8.92 9.96 -17.50
C GLU A 211 8.85 8.45 -17.74
N HIS A 212 8.61 7.65 -16.69
CA HIS A 212 8.50 6.20 -16.78
C HIS A 212 7.08 5.75 -17.12
N LEU A 213 6.07 6.58 -16.88
CA LEU A 213 4.65 6.21 -16.90
C LEU A 213 4.01 6.35 -18.29
N THR A 214 4.50 5.58 -19.25
CA THR A 214 4.08 5.62 -20.66
C THR A 214 2.62 5.21 -20.90
N ALA A 215 2.04 4.39 -20.02
CA ALA A 215 0.65 3.94 -20.10
C ALA A 215 -0.35 4.87 -19.39
N LEU A 216 0.11 5.97 -18.79
CA LEU A 216 -0.72 6.83 -17.95
C LEU A 216 -1.80 7.53 -18.77
N GLU A 217 -3.07 7.31 -18.40
CA GLU A 217 -4.25 7.89 -19.07
C GLU A 217 -4.88 9.03 -18.26
N SER A 218 -4.77 8.98 -16.93
CA SER A 218 -5.28 10.03 -16.03
C SER A 218 -4.24 10.42 -14.99
N LEU A 219 -3.92 11.72 -14.95
CA LEU A 219 -3.05 12.32 -13.95
C LEU A 219 -3.82 13.38 -13.18
N ARG A 220 -3.92 13.23 -11.86
CA ARG A 220 -4.57 14.18 -10.97
C ARG A 220 -3.57 14.65 -9.92
N LEU A 221 -3.19 15.92 -9.97
CA LEU A 221 -2.31 16.56 -8.98
C LEU A 221 -3.12 17.62 -8.23
N ARG A 222 -3.32 17.42 -6.93
CA ARG A 222 -4.15 18.29 -6.09
C ARG A 222 -3.37 18.81 -4.89
N SER A 223 -3.58 20.08 -4.56
CA SER A 223 -3.06 20.73 -3.34
C SER A 223 -1.53 20.65 -3.17
N PHE A 224 -0.77 20.84 -4.25
CA PHE A 224 0.70 20.89 -4.17
C PHE A 224 1.21 22.35 -4.13
N PRO A 225 2.15 22.68 -3.21
CA PRO A 225 2.46 24.06 -2.84
C PRO A 225 3.29 24.85 -3.86
N SER A 226 4.10 24.19 -4.70
CA SER A 226 4.86 24.83 -5.78
C SER A 226 5.59 23.79 -6.64
N LEU A 227 5.08 23.46 -7.82
CA LEU A 227 5.81 22.65 -8.79
C LEU A 227 6.74 23.57 -9.58
N SER A 228 7.97 23.73 -9.08
CA SER A 228 9.02 24.53 -9.70
C SER A 228 9.92 23.58 -10.48
N GLU A 229 9.53 23.24 -11.70
CA GLU A 229 10.39 22.47 -12.62
C GLU A 229 11.64 23.25 -13.06
N ALA A 230 11.73 24.54 -12.73
CA ALA A 230 12.91 25.35 -12.98
C ALA A 230 14.00 25.11 -11.92
N GLY A 231 14.83 24.10 -12.12
CA GLY A 231 16.22 24.22 -11.69
C GLY A 231 16.88 25.31 -12.53
N GLU A 232 17.34 26.39 -11.92
CA GLU A 232 18.18 27.37 -12.62
C GLU A 232 19.41 26.65 -13.18
N GLY A 233 19.46 26.45 -14.50
CA GLY A 233 20.65 25.98 -15.20
C GLY A 233 20.59 24.59 -15.85
N VAL A 234 19.47 23.86 -15.77
CA VAL A 234 19.27 22.68 -16.63
C VAL A 234 18.29 23.07 -17.73
N GLU A 235 18.67 22.87 -18.98
CA GLU A 235 17.73 22.88 -20.10
C GLU A 235 16.72 21.75 -19.85
N ASP A 236 15.66 22.08 -19.10
CA ASP A 236 14.56 21.19 -18.81
C ASP A 236 13.76 21.01 -20.12
N ASP A 237 14.16 20.01 -20.87
CA ASP A 237 13.67 19.57 -22.17
C ASP A 237 12.25 18.97 -22.11
N GLY A 238 11.53 19.18 -21.01
CA GLY A 238 10.19 18.68 -20.77
C GLY A 238 10.14 17.15 -20.64
N MET A 239 11.26 16.50 -20.33
CA MET A 239 11.38 15.04 -20.16
C MET A 239 10.21 14.37 -19.42
N PRO A 240 9.79 14.82 -18.22
CA PRO A 240 8.75 14.10 -17.47
C PRO A 240 7.39 14.08 -18.17
N TRP A 241 7.07 15.11 -18.95
CA TRP A 241 5.79 15.24 -19.64
C TRP A 241 5.79 14.61 -21.03
N ARG A 242 6.96 14.54 -21.69
CA ARG A 242 7.10 14.01 -23.06
C ARG A 242 6.72 12.55 -23.21
N CYS A 243 6.88 11.76 -22.15
CA CYS A 243 6.58 10.33 -22.17
C CYS A 243 5.08 10.02 -21.99
N LEU A 244 4.27 11.02 -21.62
CA LEU A 244 2.84 10.85 -21.31
C LEU A 244 1.96 10.85 -22.57
N HIS A 245 2.31 10.04 -23.57
CA HIS A 245 1.64 9.97 -24.86
C HIS A 245 0.25 9.29 -24.80
N SER A 246 -0.12 8.69 -23.67
CA SER A 246 -1.41 8.03 -23.48
C SER A 246 -2.40 8.90 -22.69
N LEU A 247 -1.97 10.07 -22.22
CA LEU A 247 -2.71 10.88 -21.27
C LEU A 247 -3.96 11.47 -21.92
N ARG A 248 -5.12 11.24 -21.32
CA ARG A 248 -6.44 11.71 -21.79
C ARG A 248 -7.12 12.64 -20.80
N SER A 249 -6.65 12.65 -19.55
CA SER A 249 -7.23 13.43 -18.47
C SER A 249 -6.12 13.99 -17.59
N LEU A 250 -6.08 15.32 -17.47
CA LEU A 250 -5.17 16.03 -16.57
C LEU A 250 -5.98 16.95 -15.67
N GLU A 251 -5.87 16.74 -14.36
CA GLU A 251 -6.47 17.61 -13.35
C GLU A 251 -5.37 18.22 -12.49
N LEU A 252 -5.34 19.56 -12.41
CA LEU A 252 -4.47 20.31 -11.53
C LEU A 252 -5.34 21.18 -10.60
N ARG A 253 -5.35 20.92 -9.29
CA ARG A 253 -6.11 21.69 -8.30
C ARG A 253 -5.23 22.20 -7.16
N GLY A 254 -5.68 23.25 -6.48
CA GLY A 254 -5.00 23.76 -5.27
C GLY A 254 -3.65 24.43 -5.54
N ILE A 255 -3.47 24.94 -6.76
CA ILE A 255 -2.26 25.62 -7.23
C ILE A 255 -2.15 27.00 -6.56
N ARG A 256 -1.69 27.06 -5.31
CA ARG A 256 -1.70 28.34 -4.57
C ARG A 256 -0.54 29.28 -4.90
N ASN A 257 0.53 28.80 -5.55
CA ASN A 257 1.71 29.61 -5.86
C ASN A 257 2.34 29.41 -7.26
N MET A 258 1.73 28.67 -8.19
CA MET A 258 2.33 28.57 -9.54
C MET A 258 2.09 29.85 -10.33
N VAL A 259 3.17 30.54 -10.64
CA VAL A 259 3.17 31.71 -11.52
C VAL A 259 3.10 31.29 -12.99
N LYS A 260 3.58 30.08 -13.33
CA LYS A 260 3.54 29.49 -14.67
C LYS A 260 3.33 27.98 -14.59
N LEU A 261 2.61 27.43 -15.57
CA LEU A 261 2.60 25.98 -15.81
C LEU A 261 3.97 25.53 -16.30
N PRO A 262 4.37 24.27 -16.05
CA PRO A 262 5.63 23.76 -16.52
C PRO A 262 5.68 23.71 -18.04
N ASN A 263 6.82 24.12 -18.61
CA ASN A 263 6.98 24.24 -20.06
C ASN A 263 6.79 22.90 -20.78
N GLY A 264 7.12 21.78 -20.12
CA GLY A 264 6.98 20.44 -20.64
C GLY A 264 5.53 20.02 -20.93
N MET A 265 4.53 20.66 -20.32
CA MET A 265 3.12 20.34 -20.61
C MET A 265 2.74 20.60 -22.09
N ARG A 266 3.53 21.39 -22.84
CA ARG A 266 3.34 21.56 -24.30
C ARG A 266 3.44 20.25 -25.10
N TYR A 267 4.05 19.21 -24.52
CA TYR A 267 4.23 17.92 -25.15
C TYR A 267 3.03 16.97 -24.95
N LEU A 268 2.04 17.35 -24.15
CA LEU A 268 0.81 16.58 -23.91
C LEU A 268 -0.18 16.75 -25.08
N THR A 269 0.19 16.25 -26.26
CA THR A 269 -0.59 16.43 -27.50
C THR A 269 -1.87 15.61 -27.55
N THR A 270 -2.08 14.69 -26.62
CA THR A 270 -3.24 13.79 -26.55
C THR A 270 -4.40 14.30 -25.71
N LEU A 271 -4.23 15.45 -25.04
CA LEU A 271 -5.25 16.14 -24.24
C LEU A 271 -6.17 17.03 -25.08
#